data_AF-A0A7X5WV75-F1
#
_entry.id   AF-A0A7X5WV75-F1
#
_cell.length_a   1.000
_cell.length_b   1.000
_cell.length_c   1.000
_cell.angle_alpha   90.00
_cell.angle_beta   90.00
_cell.angle_gamma   90.00
#
_symmetry.space_group_name_H-M   'P 1'
#
loop_
_entity.id
_entity.type
_entity.pdbx_description
1 polymer ?
#
loop_
_entity_poly.entity_id
_entity_poly.type
_entity_poly.pdbx_seq_one_letter_code
_entity_poly.pdbx_strand_id
1 'polypeptide(L)'
;LRRAWGMNGGGPGSGIYKTTDGGRTWRRLTNGLPAGDKGRIGLAIARSNPEVLVALVEHAEEGGTYRTEDGGRTWQRVNRLDPRPMYYSHVVIDPTTDQR
;
A
#
# COMPACT_ATOMS: atom_id res chain seq x y z
N LEU A 1 12.11 16.06 -30.63
CA LEU A 1 12.13 15.88 -29.16
C LEU A 1 10.97 14.96 -28.77
N ARG A 2 11.23 13.79 -28.16
CA ARG A 2 10.15 12.95 -27.60
C ARG A 2 9.59 13.64 -26.36
N ARG A 3 8.26 13.74 -26.28
CA ARG A 3 7.55 14.13 -25.06
C ARG A 3 7.00 12.86 -24.43
N ALA A 4 7.21 12.67 -23.15
CA ALA A 4 6.44 11.69 -22.40
C ALA A 4 4.98 12.20 -22.39
N TRP A 5 4.06 11.41 -22.92
CA TRP A 5 2.65 11.59 -22.62
C TRP A 5 2.45 11.29 -21.14
N GLY A 6 1.65 12.10 -20.46
CA GLY A 6 1.55 12.15 -19.00
C GLY A 6 1.41 10.78 -18.33
N MET A 7 1.96 10.68 -17.12
CA MET A 7 1.87 9.47 -16.29
C MET A 7 0.56 9.50 -15.51
N ASN A 8 -0.35 8.57 -15.79
CA ASN A 8 -1.61 8.41 -15.07
C ASN A 8 -1.52 7.14 -14.22
N GLY A 9 -0.93 7.26 -13.03
CA GLY A 9 -0.62 6.12 -12.16
C GLY A 9 -1.82 5.64 -11.33
N GLY A 10 -2.80 6.51 -11.10
CA GLY A 10 -3.94 6.28 -10.21
C GLY A 10 -5.23 6.94 -10.69
N GLY A 11 -6.31 6.75 -9.93
CA GLY A 11 -7.59 7.36 -10.24
C GLY A 11 -8.67 7.13 -9.19
N PRO A 12 -9.89 7.65 -9.44
CA PRO A 12 -10.99 7.60 -8.48
C PRO A 12 -11.29 6.18 -8.02
N GLY A 13 -11.52 6.02 -6.72
CA GLY A 13 -11.82 4.72 -6.10
C GLY A 13 -10.59 3.85 -5.77
N SER A 14 -9.39 4.28 -6.15
CA SER A 14 -8.13 3.65 -5.71
C SER A 14 -7.98 3.61 -4.19
N GLY A 15 -7.39 2.53 -3.70
CA GLY A 15 -7.20 2.31 -2.27
C GLY A 15 -7.01 0.85 -1.90
N ILE A 16 -6.88 0.63 -0.60
CA ILE A 16 -6.80 -0.71 -0.02
C ILE A 16 -8.18 -1.07 0.52
N TYR A 17 -8.65 -2.26 0.18
CA TYR A 17 -9.92 -2.79 0.65
C TYR A 17 -9.65 -4.13 1.33
N LYS A 18 -10.37 -4.41 2.42
CA LYS A 18 -10.23 -5.67 3.17
C LYS A 18 -11.58 -6.34 3.32
N THR A 19 -11.56 -7.66 3.24
CA THR A 19 -12.65 -8.56 3.61
C THR A 19 -12.13 -9.56 4.65
N THR A 20 -13.03 -10.06 5.49
CA THR A 20 -12.78 -11.19 6.41
C THR A 20 -13.91 -12.23 6.36
N ASP A 21 -14.87 -12.07 5.45
CA ASP A 21 -16.08 -12.89 5.35
C ASP A 21 -16.15 -13.70 4.05
N GLY A 22 -14.98 -13.98 3.46
CA GLY A 22 -14.86 -14.68 2.18
C GLY A 22 -15.16 -13.79 0.96
N GLY A 23 -15.08 -12.46 1.10
CA GLY A 23 -15.31 -11.52 0.01
C GLY A 23 -16.76 -11.10 -0.20
N ARG A 24 -17.65 -11.43 0.74
CA ARG A 24 -19.07 -11.00 0.69
C ARG A 24 -19.18 -9.50 0.91
N THR A 25 -18.38 -8.96 1.83
CA THR A 25 -18.28 -7.53 2.07
C THR A 25 -16.83 -7.06 2.03
N TRP A 26 -16.64 -5.83 1.56
CA TRP A 26 -15.34 -5.18 1.46
C TRP A 26 -15.41 -3.82 2.15
N ARG A 27 -14.47 -3.57 3.05
CA ARG A 27 -14.32 -2.28 3.72
C ARG A 27 -13.11 -1.56 3.16
N ARG A 28 -13.31 -0.31 2.73
CA ARG A 28 -12.20 0.58 2.37
C ARG A 28 -11.38 0.92 3.62
N LEU A 29 -10.07 0.77 3.54
CA LEU A 29 -9.13 1.18 4.56
C LEU A 29 -8.63 2.57 4.23
N THR A 30 -8.71 3.49 5.20
CA THR A 30 -8.34 4.91 5.00
C THR A 30 -7.52 5.47 6.15
N ASN A 31 -7.63 4.91 7.35
CA ASN A 31 -7.02 5.49 8.54
C ASN A 31 -5.49 5.41 8.50
N GLY A 32 -4.84 6.58 8.38
CA GLY A 32 -3.38 6.71 8.26
C GLY A 32 -2.81 6.46 6.87
N LEU A 33 -3.65 6.17 5.88
CA LEU A 33 -3.29 6.14 4.45
C LEU A 33 -3.51 7.53 3.85
N PRO A 34 -2.83 7.87 2.75
CA PRO A 34 -2.98 9.21 2.15
C PRO A 34 -4.42 9.46 1.70
N ALA A 35 -4.83 10.71 1.56
CA ALA A 35 -6.11 11.05 0.94
C ALA A 35 -6.03 10.91 -0.59
N GLY A 36 -7.12 11.22 -1.31
CA GLY A 36 -7.10 11.30 -2.77
C GLY A 36 -6.72 10.02 -3.53
N ASP A 37 -6.38 10.22 -4.80
CA ASP A 37 -6.08 9.16 -5.76
C ASP A 37 -4.70 8.57 -5.51
N LYS A 38 -4.67 7.24 -5.45
CA LYS A 38 -3.47 6.42 -5.27
C LYS A 38 -3.18 5.73 -6.58
N GLY A 39 -1.90 5.62 -6.89
CA GLY A 39 -1.48 4.82 -8.02
C GLY A 39 -1.34 3.34 -7.67
N ARG A 40 -0.29 2.71 -8.18
CA ARG A 40 0.01 1.31 -7.88
C ARG A 40 0.22 1.11 -6.38
N ILE A 41 -0.35 0.02 -5.86
CA ILE A 41 -0.19 -0.40 -4.48
C ILE A 41 0.39 -1.81 -4.46
N GLY A 42 1.57 -1.98 -3.86
CA GLY A 42 2.12 -3.28 -3.49
C GLY A 42 1.73 -3.63 -2.06
N LEU A 43 1.29 -4.86 -1.80
CA LEU A 43 0.87 -5.32 -0.48
C LEU A 43 1.58 -6.61 -0.09
N ALA A 44 2.00 -6.69 1.17
CA ALA A 44 2.51 -7.91 1.80
C ALA A 44 1.87 -8.09 3.18
N ILE A 45 1.58 -9.35 3.53
CA ILE A 45 1.09 -9.76 4.84
C ILE A 45 2.19 -10.61 5.48
N ALA A 46 2.53 -10.34 6.73
CA ALA A 46 3.52 -11.14 7.43
C ALA A 46 2.94 -12.52 7.73
N ARG A 47 3.68 -13.58 7.40
CA ARG A 47 3.28 -14.95 7.72
C ARG A 47 3.44 -15.28 9.20
N SER A 48 4.43 -14.66 9.85
CA SER A 48 4.70 -14.76 11.28
C SER A 48 3.59 -14.15 12.14
N ASN A 49 2.95 -13.07 11.67
CA ASN A 49 1.86 -12.38 12.36
C ASN A 49 0.93 -11.69 11.35
N PRO A 50 -0.25 -12.27 11.01
CA PRO A 50 -1.17 -11.71 10.02
C PRO A 50 -1.82 -10.36 10.37
N GLU A 51 -1.66 -9.85 11.60
CA GLU A 51 -2.05 -8.47 11.92
C GLU A 51 -1.04 -7.46 11.34
N VAL A 52 0.17 -7.90 10.98
CA VAL A 52 1.19 -7.06 10.34
C VAL A 52 1.06 -7.09 8.83
N LEU A 53 0.81 -5.93 8.23
CA LEU A 53 0.82 -5.74 6.79
C LEU A 53 1.70 -4.55 6.43
N VAL A 54 2.29 -4.61 5.23
CA VAL A 54 3.05 -3.51 4.65
C VAL A 54 2.50 -3.20 3.27
N ALA A 55 2.32 -1.92 2.98
CA ALA A 55 1.90 -1.41 1.70
C ALA A 55 2.96 -0.46 1.14
N LEU A 56 3.34 -0.62 -0.13
CA LEU A 56 4.03 0.40 -0.90
C LEU A 56 2.97 1.13 -1.72
N VAL A 57 2.79 2.42 -1.49
CA VAL A 57 1.70 3.22 -2.06
C VAL A 57 2.27 4.31 -2.94
N GLU A 58 1.89 4.31 -4.22
CA GLU A 58 2.09 5.44 -5.11
C GLU A 58 1.13 6.59 -4.76
N HIS A 59 1.66 7.76 -4.46
CA HIS A 59 0.86 8.97 -4.25
C HIS A 59 1.70 10.21 -4.55
N ALA A 60 1.06 11.28 -5.07
CA ALA A 60 1.75 12.48 -5.56
C ALA A 60 2.64 13.16 -4.50
N GLU A 61 2.16 13.25 -3.26
CA GLU A 61 2.87 13.95 -2.17
C GLU A 61 3.25 13.02 -1.01
N GLU A 62 2.50 11.93 -0.86
CA GLU A 62 2.54 11.07 0.32
C GLU A 62 2.89 9.62 -0.06
N GLY A 63 3.56 9.40 -1.19
CA GLY A 63 3.97 8.06 -1.61
C GLY A 63 4.94 7.40 -0.64
N GLY A 64 5.07 6.08 -0.68
CA GLY A 64 6.07 5.33 0.08
C GLY A 64 5.50 4.15 0.86
N THR A 65 6.22 3.73 1.89
CA THR A 65 5.92 2.51 2.64
C THR A 65 5.08 2.82 3.88
N TYR A 66 3.96 2.12 3.98
CA TYR A 66 3.04 2.14 5.10
C TYR A 66 3.03 0.77 5.77
N ARG A 67 2.93 0.75 7.10
CA ARG A 67 2.83 -0.46 7.91
C ARG A 67 1.66 -0.36 8.87
N THR A 68 1.02 -1.49 9.12
CA THR A 68 -0.02 -1.66 10.13
C THR A 68 0.39 -2.80 11.06
N GLU A 69 -0.02 -2.69 12.32
CA GLU A 69 0.18 -3.70 13.37
C GLU A 69 -1.16 -4.31 13.83
N ASP A 70 -2.27 -3.90 13.22
CA ASP A 70 -3.64 -4.20 13.67
C ASP A 70 -4.55 -4.64 12.51
N GLY A 71 -3.98 -5.36 11.55
CA GLY A 71 -4.71 -5.94 10.43
C GLY A 71 -5.27 -4.90 9.46
N GLY A 72 -4.68 -3.70 9.42
CA GLY A 72 -5.06 -2.61 8.55
C GLY A 72 -6.15 -1.69 9.10
N ARG A 73 -6.44 -1.73 10.41
CA ARG A 73 -7.35 -0.77 11.04
C ARG A 73 -6.70 0.61 11.17
N THR A 74 -5.39 0.65 11.44
CA THR A 74 -4.55 1.86 11.43
C THR A 74 -3.28 1.62 10.63
N TRP A 75 -2.84 2.64 9.88
CA TRP A 75 -1.62 2.61 9.10
C TRP A 75 -0.67 3.73 9.52
N GLN A 76 0.62 3.45 9.45
CA GLN A 76 1.68 4.43 9.71
C GLN A 76 2.64 4.47 8.53
N ARG A 77 2.98 5.66 8.05
CA ARG A 77 4.01 5.84 7.02
C ARG A 77 5.38 5.66 7.65
N VAL A 78 6.01 4.52 7.42
CA VAL A 78 7.31 4.14 8.00
C VAL A 78 8.49 4.55 7.12
N ASN A 79 8.26 4.77 5.82
CA ASN A 79 9.30 5.27 4.91
C ASN A 79 8.69 6.14 3.80
N ARG A 80 9.39 7.21 3.44
CA ARG A 80 9.02 8.11 2.34
C ARG A 80 9.56 7.67 0.98
N LEU A 81 10.48 6.70 0.96
CA LEU A 81 11.09 6.21 -0.26
C LEU A 81 10.05 5.50 -1.12
N ASP A 82 9.83 6.03 -2.32
CA ASP A 82 8.93 5.47 -3.32
C ASP A 82 9.62 5.44 -4.69
N PRO A 83 10.60 4.56 -4.89
CA PRO A 83 11.41 4.58 -6.10
C PRO A 83 10.65 3.87 -7.20
N ARG A 84 10.15 4.62 -8.19
CA ARG A 84 9.43 4.10 -9.36
C ARG A 84 8.23 3.19 -9.00
N PRO A 85 7.28 3.67 -8.18
CA PRO A 85 6.09 2.92 -7.76
C PRO A 85 5.38 2.23 -8.92
N MET A 86 5.28 2.90 -10.07
CA MET A 86 4.52 2.41 -11.22
C MET A 86 5.14 1.19 -11.93
N TYR A 87 6.46 0.94 -11.82
CA TYR A 87 7.17 -0.02 -12.67
C TYR A 87 7.37 -1.41 -12.03
N TYR A 88 8.22 -1.54 -11.00
CA TYR A 88 8.67 -2.86 -10.50
C TYR A 88 8.92 -2.92 -8.99
N SER A 89 8.33 -2.00 -8.22
CA SER A 89 8.58 -1.97 -6.78
C SER A 89 7.67 -2.96 -6.07
N HIS A 90 8.30 -3.92 -5.40
CA HIS A 90 7.64 -4.97 -4.64
C HIS A 90 8.01 -4.83 -3.18
N VAL A 91 7.04 -5.10 -2.31
CA VAL A 91 7.28 -5.25 -0.89
C VAL A 91 7.08 -6.71 -0.53
N VAL A 92 8.02 -7.25 0.25
CA VAL A 92 7.96 -8.59 0.82
C VAL A 92 8.38 -8.49 2.28
N ILE A 93 7.86 -9.38 3.11
CA ILE A 93 8.19 -9.50 4.53
C ILE A 93 8.89 -10.84 4.69
N ASP A 94 9.94 -10.89 5.51
CA ASP A 94 10.61 -12.15 5.84
C ASP A 94 9.57 -13.15 6.38
N PRO A 95 9.58 -14.41 5.89
CA PRO A 95 8.52 -15.38 6.21
C PRO A 95 8.53 -15.83 7.66
N THR A 96 9.64 -15.67 8.37
CA THR A 96 9.85 -16.15 9.74
C THR A 96 9.79 -15.05 10.79
N THR A 97 10.06 -13.81 10.39
CA THR A 97 10.00 -12.64 11.29
C THR A 97 9.60 -11.39 10.52
N ASP A 98 8.74 -10.58 11.10
CA ASP A 98 8.39 -9.26 10.57
C ASP A 98 9.26 -8.13 11.17
N GLN A 99 10.14 -8.50 12.10
CA GLN A 99 11.10 -7.64 12.78
C GLN A 99 12.48 -7.74 12.11
N ARG A 100 13.29 -6.70 12.29
CA ARG A 100 14.64 -6.59 11.73
C ARG A 100 15.70 -6.88 12.78
#